data_AF-A0A8C0KJP0-F1
#
_entry.id   AF-A0A8C0KJP0-F1
#
_cell.length_a   1.000
_cell.length_b   1.000
_cell.length_c   1.000
_cell.angle_alpha   90.00
_cell.angle_beta   90.00
_cell.angle_gamma   90.00
#
_symmetry.space_group_name_H-M   'P 1'
#
loop_
_entity.id
_entity.type
_entity.pdbx_description
1 polymer ?
#
loop_
_entity_poly.entity_id
_entity_poly.type
_entity_poly.pdbx_seq_one_letter_code
_entity_poly.pdbx_strand_id
1 'polypeptide(L)'
;WVFPLPTLSRKQRTVLVVCGPEQNGAVGLVCARHLRVFEYEPTIFYPTRSLDLLHRDLTTQCEKMDIPFLSYLPTEVQLINDAYGLVVDAVLGPGVQPGEIGGPCTRALATLKLLSIPLVSLDIPSGWDAETGGGDSEDGLRPDVLVSLAAPKRCAGRFSGRHHFVAGRFVPDDVRRKFALRLPGYTGTDCVAAL
;
A
#
# COMPACT_ATOMS: atom_id res chain seq x y z
N TRP A 1 -14.82 2.58 -8.80
CA TRP A 1 -13.57 1.80 -8.69
C TRP A 1 -12.53 2.42 -9.61
N VAL A 2 -11.34 2.74 -9.08
CA VAL A 2 -10.25 3.41 -9.84
C VAL A 2 -9.66 2.50 -10.90
N PHE A 3 -9.59 1.20 -10.61
CA PHE A 3 -9.13 0.16 -11.53
C PHE A 3 -10.27 -0.87 -11.65
N PRO A 4 -11.17 -0.75 -12.64
CA PRO A 4 -12.28 -1.70 -12.80
C PRO A 4 -11.87 -2.88 -13.68
N LEU A 5 -11.84 -4.11 -13.14
CA LEU A 5 -11.44 -5.33 -13.87
C LEU A 5 -12.00 -5.48 -15.30
N PRO A 6 -13.30 -5.19 -15.57
CA PRO A 6 -13.86 -5.35 -16.92
C PRO A 6 -13.17 -4.46 -17.97
N THR A 7 -12.56 -3.35 -17.56
CA THR A 7 -11.88 -2.41 -18.45
C THR A 7 -10.37 -2.64 -18.50
N LEU A 8 -9.83 -3.57 -17.72
CA LEU A 8 -8.39 -3.83 -17.65
C LEU A 8 -7.99 -4.97 -18.59
N SER A 9 -7.00 -4.71 -19.44
CA SER A 9 -6.24 -5.76 -20.13
C SER A 9 -5.58 -6.71 -19.14
N ARG A 10 -5.15 -7.90 -19.58
CA ARG A 10 -4.48 -8.88 -18.71
C ARG A 10 -3.24 -8.28 -18.01
N LYS A 11 -2.41 -7.51 -18.73
CA LYS A 11 -1.26 -6.80 -18.14
C LYS A 11 -1.70 -5.81 -17.04
N GLN A 12 -2.82 -5.12 -17.22
CA GLN A 12 -3.29 -4.17 -16.21
C GLN A 12 -3.84 -4.85 -14.94
N ARG A 13 -4.02 -6.18 -14.95
CA ARG A 13 -4.45 -6.98 -13.79
C ARG A 13 -3.29 -7.50 -12.95
N THR A 14 -2.04 -7.41 -13.44
CA THR A 14 -0.86 -7.83 -12.69
C THR A 14 -0.47 -6.75 -11.68
N VAL A 15 -0.38 -7.13 -10.41
CA VAL A 15 -0.15 -6.19 -9.30
C VAL A 15 1.07 -6.62 -8.51
N LEU A 16 2.06 -5.76 -8.39
CA LEU A 16 3.15 -5.98 -7.44
C LEU A 16 2.78 -5.40 -6.08
N VAL A 17 2.80 -6.20 -5.02
CA VAL A 17 2.58 -5.74 -3.65
C VAL A 17 3.90 -5.81 -2.90
N VAL A 18 4.43 -4.67 -2.48
CA VAL A 18 5.69 -4.59 -1.75
C VAL A 18 5.39 -4.41 -0.26
N CYS A 19 5.75 -5.42 0.55
CA CYS A 19 5.45 -5.46 1.98
C CYS A 19 6.71 -5.23 2.82
N GLY A 20 6.60 -4.44 3.89
CA GLY A 20 7.62 -4.33 4.93
C GLY A 20 7.37 -5.25 6.13
N PRO A 21 8.31 -5.33 7.09
CA PRO A 21 8.18 -6.21 8.26
C PRO A 21 7.11 -5.76 9.25
N GLU A 22 6.75 -4.48 9.24
CA GLU A 22 5.85 -3.90 10.24
C GLU A 22 4.36 -4.12 9.90
N GLN A 23 3.48 -3.52 10.70
CA GLN A 23 2.02 -3.64 10.54
C GLN A 23 1.53 -3.28 9.13
N ASN A 24 2.12 -2.28 8.46
CA ASN A 24 1.69 -1.92 7.10
C ASN A 24 1.91 -3.06 6.10
N GLY A 25 2.98 -3.85 6.27
CA GLY A 25 3.21 -5.04 5.45
C GLY A 25 2.19 -6.15 5.68
N ALA A 26 1.68 -6.32 6.91
CA ALA A 26 0.55 -7.22 7.16
C ALA A 26 -0.72 -6.78 6.41
N VAL A 27 -0.97 -5.46 6.36
CA VAL A 27 -2.06 -4.91 5.54
C VAL A 27 -1.82 -5.20 4.05
N GLY A 28 -0.58 -5.07 3.57
CA GLY A 28 -0.17 -5.46 2.23
C GLY A 28 -0.44 -6.94 1.90
N LEU A 29 -0.12 -7.86 2.82
CA LEU A 29 -0.41 -9.30 2.66
C LEU A 29 -1.92 -9.56 2.56
N VAL A 30 -2.73 -8.93 3.44
CA VAL A 30 -4.19 -9.02 3.37
C VAL A 30 -4.70 -8.44 2.05
N CYS A 31 -4.17 -7.29 1.62
CA CYS A 31 -4.50 -6.66 0.34
C CYS A 31 -4.23 -7.60 -0.84
N ALA A 32 -3.05 -8.21 -0.92
CA ALA A 32 -2.68 -9.17 -1.95
C ALA A 32 -3.65 -10.36 -1.98
N ARG A 33 -3.97 -10.92 -0.80
CA ARG A 33 -4.94 -12.01 -0.66
C ARG A 33 -6.32 -11.64 -1.22
N HIS A 34 -6.81 -10.46 -0.91
CA HIS A 34 -8.11 -9.99 -1.41
C HIS A 34 -8.08 -9.61 -2.89
N LEU A 35 -6.98 -9.05 -3.40
CA LEU A 35 -6.78 -8.83 -4.84
C LEU A 35 -6.92 -10.13 -5.63
N ARG A 36 -6.36 -11.23 -5.11
CA ARG A 36 -6.51 -12.56 -5.72
C ARG A 36 -7.97 -13.03 -5.76
N VAL A 37 -8.74 -12.81 -4.69
CA VAL A 37 -10.20 -13.09 -4.66
C VAL A 37 -10.94 -12.23 -5.68
N PHE A 38 -10.50 -10.98 -5.87
CA PHE A 38 -11.03 -10.07 -6.87
C PHE A 38 -10.43 -10.31 -8.27
N GLU A 39 -9.92 -11.50 -8.57
CA GLU A 39 -9.44 -11.88 -9.92
C GLU A 39 -8.31 -11.00 -10.49
N TYR A 40 -7.58 -10.27 -9.65
CA TYR A 40 -6.28 -9.72 -10.00
C TYR A 40 -5.20 -10.81 -9.95
N GLU A 41 -4.04 -10.51 -10.53
CA GLU A 41 -2.86 -11.36 -10.54
C GLU A 41 -1.77 -10.73 -9.64
N PRO A 42 -1.88 -10.81 -8.31
CA PRO A 42 -0.90 -10.23 -7.41
C PRO A 42 0.39 -11.06 -7.38
N THR A 43 1.52 -10.38 -7.24
CA THR A 43 2.83 -10.92 -6.87
C THR A 43 3.33 -10.15 -5.66
N ILE A 44 3.90 -10.84 -4.66
CA ILE A 44 4.37 -10.20 -3.43
C ILE A 44 5.90 -10.11 -3.44
N PHE A 45 6.45 -8.94 -3.10
CA PHE A 45 7.84 -8.81 -2.69
C PHE A 45 7.89 -8.47 -1.19
N TYR A 46 8.44 -9.39 -0.39
CA TYR A 46 8.52 -9.25 1.07
C TYR A 46 9.95 -9.55 1.57
N PRO A 47 10.88 -8.58 1.43
CA PRO A 47 12.31 -8.83 1.59
C PRO A 47 12.75 -9.06 3.04
N THR A 48 12.09 -8.40 3.99
CA THR A 48 12.37 -8.54 5.43
C THR A 48 11.10 -9.08 6.07
N ARG A 49 11.03 -10.41 6.24
CA ARG A 49 9.86 -11.05 6.86
C ARG A 49 9.85 -10.82 8.37
N SER A 50 8.71 -10.43 8.91
CA SER A 50 8.48 -10.34 10.35
C SER A 50 8.57 -11.72 10.99
N LEU A 51 9.02 -11.75 12.25
CA LEU A 51 8.97 -12.95 13.10
C LEU A 51 7.63 -13.09 13.84
N ASP A 52 6.76 -12.08 13.74
CA ASP A 52 5.45 -12.10 14.37
C ASP A 52 4.54 -13.19 13.76
N LEU A 53 3.77 -13.84 14.62
CA LEU A 53 2.88 -14.95 14.23
C LEU A 53 1.82 -14.49 13.22
N LEU A 54 1.28 -13.28 13.37
CA LEU A 54 0.27 -12.75 12.45
C LEU A 54 0.82 -12.66 11.03
N HIS A 55 2.01 -12.11 10.85
CA HIS A 55 2.64 -11.98 9.53
C HIS A 55 2.94 -13.35 8.91
N ARG A 56 3.37 -14.31 9.72
CA ARG A 56 3.62 -15.69 9.25
C ARG A 56 2.34 -16.37 8.77
N ASP A 57 1.25 -16.20 9.52
CA ASP A 57 -0.05 -16.79 9.18
C ASP A 57 -0.63 -16.12 7.92
N LEU A 58 -0.50 -14.81 7.78
CA LEU A 58 -0.89 -14.08 6.56
C LEU A 58 -0.05 -14.48 5.36
N THR A 59 1.26 -14.66 5.54
CA THR A 59 2.16 -15.16 4.48
C THR A 59 1.71 -16.55 4.02
N THR A 60 1.42 -17.45 4.97
CA THR A 60 0.92 -18.80 4.69
C THR A 60 -0.40 -18.74 3.92
N GLN A 61 -1.32 -17.84 4.28
CA GLN A 61 -2.58 -17.67 3.54
C GLN A 61 -2.35 -17.25 2.08
N CYS A 62 -1.43 -16.31 1.83
CA CYS A 62 -1.07 -15.90 0.48
C CYS A 62 -0.44 -17.05 -0.32
N GLU A 63 0.48 -17.81 0.27
CA GLU A 63 1.09 -18.99 -0.35
C GLU A 63 0.04 -20.07 -0.68
N LYS A 64 -0.94 -20.31 0.21
CA LYS A 64 -2.05 -21.24 -0.01
C LYS A 64 -3.06 -20.78 -1.07
N MET A 65 -2.98 -19.53 -1.50
CA MET A 65 -3.77 -18.97 -2.60
C MET A 65 -2.97 -18.88 -3.91
N ASP A 66 -1.82 -19.55 -3.97
CA ASP A 66 -0.91 -19.57 -5.11
C ASP A 66 -0.42 -18.17 -5.53
N ILE A 67 -0.30 -17.25 -4.58
CA ILE A 67 0.25 -15.92 -4.82
C ILE A 67 1.78 -16.03 -4.81
N PRO A 68 2.47 -15.72 -5.93
CA PRO A 68 3.92 -15.84 -6.00
C PRO A 68 4.62 -14.80 -5.11
N PHE A 69 5.72 -15.23 -4.49
CA PHE A 69 6.64 -14.35 -3.75
C PHE A 69 7.95 -14.20 -4.52
N LEU A 70 8.34 -12.96 -4.83
CA LEU A 70 9.64 -12.66 -5.41
C LEU A 70 10.74 -12.78 -4.35
N SER A 71 11.82 -13.45 -4.71
CA SER A 71 13.04 -13.52 -3.89
C SER A 71 13.86 -12.23 -3.94
N TYR A 72 13.74 -11.46 -5.03
CA TYR A 72 14.37 -10.15 -5.20
C TYR A 72 13.47 -9.22 -6.03
N LEU A 73 13.63 -7.92 -5.82
CA LEU A 73 13.04 -6.90 -6.68
C LEU A 73 14.07 -6.50 -7.75
N PRO A 74 13.72 -6.53 -9.05
CA PRO A 74 14.62 -6.06 -10.09
C PRO A 74 15.04 -4.61 -9.87
N THR A 75 16.33 -4.32 -10.02
CA THR A 75 16.84 -2.95 -10.00
C THR A 75 16.56 -2.21 -11.31
N GLU A 76 16.41 -2.96 -12.40
CA GLU A 76 15.96 -2.41 -13.68
C GLU A 76 14.46 -2.13 -13.63
N VAL A 77 14.12 -0.87 -13.38
CA VAL A 77 12.76 -0.33 -13.25
C VAL A 77 11.88 -0.73 -14.43
N GLN A 78 12.45 -0.79 -15.64
CA GLN A 78 11.70 -1.13 -16.85
C GLN A 78 11.11 -2.54 -16.80
N LEU A 79 11.80 -3.52 -16.17
CA LEU A 79 11.27 -4.86 -15.98
C LEU A 79 10.00 -4.86 -15.12
N ILE A 80 9.91 -3.96 -14.15
CA ILE A 80 8.72 -3.81 -13.29
C ILE A 80 7.60 -3.12 -14.08
N ASN A 81 7.91 -2.04 -14.80
CA ASN A 81 6.93 -1.32 -15.65
C ASN A 81 6.34 -2.23 -16.74
N ASP A 82 7.12 -3.19 -17.25
CA ASP A 82 6.69 -4.12 -18.27
C ASP A 82 5.89 -5.30 -17.73
N ALA A 83 6.24 -5.79 -16.54
CA ALA A 83 5.59 -6.94 -15.92
C ALA A 83 4.28 -6.59 -15.17
N TYR A 84 4.19 -5.39 -14.59
CA TYR A 84 3.10 -5.01 -13.70
C TYR A 84 2.26 -3.85 -14.24
N GLY A 85 0.95 -3.93 -14.03
CA GLY A 85 0.02 -2.85 -14.31
C GLY A 85 -0.13 -1.85 -13.16
N LEU A 86 0.20 -2.26 -11.94
CA LEU A 86 0.06 -1.48 -10.72
C LEU A 86 1.06 -1.95 -9.67
N VAL A 87 1.52 -1.02 -8.83
CA VAL A 87 2.29 -1.35 -7.61
C VAL A 87 1.58 -0.85 -6.36
N VAL A 88 1.55 -1.68 -5.33
CA VAL A 88 1.07 -1.36 -3.99
C VAL A 88 2.27 -1.21 -3.07
N ASP A 89 2.42 0.00 -2.53
CA ASP A 89 3.34 0.35 -1.48
C ASP A 89 2.69 0.06 -0.11
N ALA A 90 3.13 -1.03 0.50
CA ALA A 90 2.82 -1.43 1.87
C ALA A 90 4.12 -1.63 2.67
N VAL A 91 5.15 -0.85 2.34
CA VAL A 91 6.48 -1.00 2.94
C VAL A 91 6.45 -0.47 4.36
N LEU A 92 6.16 0.83 4.53
CA LEU A 92 6.32 1.56 5.79
C LEU A 92 5.00 2.11 6.29
N GLY A 93 4.76 1.95 7.59
CA GLY A 93 3.64 2.57 8.29
C GLY A 93 4.03 3.90 8.92
N PRO A 94 3.05 4.63 9.50
CA PRO A 94 3.31 5.87 10.23
C PRO A 94 4.29 5.64 11.38
N GLY A 95 5.28 6.53 11.49
CA GLY A 95 6.27 6.50 12.56
C GLY A 95 7.47 5.57 12.33
N VAL A 96 7.56 4.89 11.18
CA VAL A 96 8.68 4.02 10.84
C VAL A 96 9.60 4.73 9.84
N GLN A 97 10.87 4.90 10.20
CA GLN A 97 11.84 5.59 9.34
C GLN A 97 12.59 4.60 8.43
N PRO A 98 12.87 4.93 7.16
CA PRO A 98 13.56 4.02 6.23
C PRO A 98 14.89 3.43 6.73
N GLY A 99 15.58 4.13 7.63
CA GLY A 99 16.83 3.66 8.24
C GLY A 99 16.68 2.52 9.26
N GLU A 100 15.49 2.28 9.79
CA GLU A 100 15.24 1.32 10.89
C GLU A 100 15.06 -0.12 10.40
N ILE A 101 14.94 -0.34 9.09
CA ILE A 101 14.19 -1.46 8.50
C ILE A 101 15.03 -2.30 7.54
N GLY A 102 16.33 -1.96 7.50
CA GLY A 102 17.35 -2.66 6.75
C GLY A 102 17.41 -2.29 5.27
N GLY A 103 18.59 -2.51 4.69
CA GLY A 103 18.90 -2.16 3.29
C GLY A 103 17.95 -2.71 2.22
N PRO A 104 17.36 -3.92 2.32
CA PRO A 104 16.43 -4.41 1.31
C PRO A 104 15.18 -3.54 1.14
N CYS A 105 14.57 -3.07 2.23
CA CYS A 105 13.40 -2.19 2.19
C CYS A 105 13.78 -0.82 1.60
N THR A 106 14.91 -0.25 2.01
CA THR A 106 15.41 1.02 1.46
C THR A 106 15.66 0.94 -0.05
N ARG A 107 16.23 -0.18 -0.53
CA ARG A 107 16.42 -0.42 -1.98
C ARG A 107 15.08 -0.54 -2.71
N ALA A 108 14.11 -1.23 -2.11
CA ALA A 108 12.78 -1.32 -2.68
C ALA A 108 12.16 0.07 -2.88
N LEU A 109 12.22 0.92 -1.85
CA LEU A 109 11.72 2.30 -1.93
C LEU A 109 12.41 3.11 -3.02
N ALA A 110 13.74 2.99 -3.16
CA ALA A 110 14.48 3.65 -4.23
C ALA A 110 14.00 3.22 -5.62
N THR A 111 13.72 1.93 -5.83
CA THR A 111 13.12 1.43 -7.08
C THR A 111 11.70 1.97 -7.28
N LEU A 112 10.87 1.99 -6.24
CA LEU A 112 9.47 2.44 -6.33
C LEU A 112 9.34 3.90 -6.76
N LYS A 113 10.27 4.78 -6.33
CA LYS A 113 10.30 6.20 -6.72
C LYS A 113 10.47 6.43 -8.23
N LEU A 114 11.04 5.45 -8.94
CA LEU A 114 11.41 5.58 -10.35
C LEU A 114 10.37 4.97 -11.31
N LEU A 115 9.32 4.32 -10.77
CA LEU A 115 8.30 3.66 -11.57
C LEU A 115 7.49 4.68 -12.39
N SER A 116 7.08 4.28 -13.59
CA SER A 116 6.18 5.05 -14.46
C SER A 116 4.76 4.49 -14.50
N ILE A 117 4.53 3.36 -13.84
CA ILE A 117 3.21 2.74 -13.66
C ILE A 117 2.55 3.23 -12.36
N PRO A 118 1.21 3.12 -12.25
CA PRO A 118 0.51 3.64 -11.08
C PRO A 118 1.00 3.06 -9.76
N LEU A 119 1.14 3.92 -8.77
CA LEU A 119 1.55 3.55 -7.40
C LEU A 119 0.42 3.84 -6.41
N VAL A 120 0.05 2.84 -5.61
CA VAL A 120 -0.94 2.95 -4.53
C VAL A 120 -0.23 2.79 -3.19
N SER A 121 -0.24 3.83 -2.35
CA SER A 121 0.30 3.73 -0.99
C SER A 121 -0.78 3.42 0.03
N LEU A 122 -0.52 2.42 0.87
CA LEU A 122 -1.39 2.05 1.98
C LEU A 122 -1.02 2.85 3.23
N ASP A 123 -2.04 3.48 3.80
CA ASP A 123 -2.03 4.33 4.97
C ASP A 123 -1.30 5.68 4.83
N ILE A 124 0.00 5.61 4.56
CA ILE A 124 0.87 6.74 4.24
C ILE A 124 1.85 6.34 3.12
N PRO A 125 2.31 7.26 2.26
CA PRO A 125 3.39 6.95 1.34
C PRO A 125 4.67 6.60 2.11
N SER A 126 5.28 5.47 1.79
CA SER A 126 6.43 5.00 2.55
C SER A 126 7.59 5.99 2.56
N GLY A 127 8.14 6.25 3.75
CA GLY A 127 9.22 7.21 3.96
C GLY A 127 8.74 8.65 4.16
N TRP A 128 7.44 8.92 4.11
CA TRP A 128 6.89 10.19 4.56
C TRP A 128 6.83 10.26 6.08
N ASP A 129 7.09 11.44 6.63
CA ASP A 129 6.76 11.73 8.03
C ASP A 129 5.24 11.89 8.19
N ALA A 130 4.67 11.32 9.25
CA ALA A 130 3.22 11.26 9.44
C ALA A 130 2.56 12.65 9.65
N GLU A 131 3.33 13.63 10.08
CA GLU A 131 2.86 14.98 10.41
C GLU A 131 3.15 15.97 9.28
N THR A 132 4.37 15.93 8.74
CA THR A 132 4.90 16.89 7.78
C THR A 132 4.90 16.40 6.34
N GLY A 133 4.75 15.08 6.11
CA GLY A 133 4.79 14.45 4.79
C GLY A 133 6.22 14.15 4.31
N GLY A 134 6.40 14.06 2.99
CA GLY A 134 7.73 13.92 2.38
C GLY A 134 8.59 15.19 2.46
N GLY A 135 8.13 16.23 3.16
CA GLY A 135 8.70 17.58 3.12
C GLY A 135 8.59 18.24 1.73
N ASP A 136 9.31 19.35 1.53
CA ASP A 136 9.57 19.94 0.21
C ASP A 136 10.66 19.17 -0.56
N SER A 137 11.12 18.04 -0.01
CA SER A 137 12.13 17.22 -0.65
C SER A 137 11.53 16.52 -1.86
N GLU A 138 12.10 16.80 -3.04
CA GLU A 138 11.67 16.16 -4.29
C GLU A 138 11.79 14.63 -4.28
N ASP A 139 12.48 14.08 -3.28
CA ASP A 139 12.86 12.67 -3.15
C ASP A 139 11.82 11.79 -2.43
N GLY A 140 10.65 12.32 -2.03
CA GLY A 140 9.56 11.50 -1.48
C GLY A 140 8.89 10.60 -2.52
N LEU A 141 8.28 9.48 -2.09
CA LEU A 141 7.36 8.72 -2.96
C LEU A 141 6.18 9.60 -3.39
N ARG A 142 5.75 9.45 -4.65
CA ARG A 142 4.63 10.21 -5.24
C ARG A 142 3.55 9.24 -5.75
N PRO A 143 2.72 8.67 -4.86
CA PRO A 143 1.69 7.73 -5.29
C PRO A 143 0.56 8.42 -6.05
N ASP A 144 -0.03 7.71 -7.00
CA ASP A 144 -1.26 8.11 -7.69
C ASP A 144 -2.48 7.98 -6.81
N VAL A 145 -2.46 7.00 -5.90
CA VAL A 145 -3.56 6.69 -5.00
C VAL A 145 -3.05 6.57 -3.58
N LEU A 146 -3.71 7.25 -2.65
CA LEU A 146 -3.50 7.07 -1.22
C LEU A 146 -4.73 6.42 -0.60
N VAL A 147 -4.53 5.36 0.19
CA VAL A 147 -5.60 4.71 0.96
C VAL A 147 -5.31 4.84 2.44
N SER A 148 -5.83 5.89 3.07
CA SER A 148 -5.70 6.10 4.52
C SER A 148 -6.50 5.06 5.30
N LEU A 149 -5.94 4.52 6.39
CA LEU A 149 -6.61 3.53 7.23
C LEU A 149 -7.16 4.17 8.51
N ALA A 150 -8.43 3.88 8.80
CA ALA A 150 -9.27 4.43 9.88
C ALA A 150 -9.50 5.95 9.80
N ALA A 151 -8.43 6.74 9.66
CA ALA A 151 -8.47 8.18 9.42
C ALA A 151 -7.21 8.64 8.66
N PRO A 152 -7.32 9.67 7.81
CA PRO A 152 -6.15 10.29 7.19
C PRO A 152 -5.16 10.84 8.22
N LYS A 153 -3.87 10.58 8.00
CA LYS A 153 -2.78 11.21 8.75
C LYS A 153 -2.62 12.66 8.30
N ARG A 154 -1.97 13.50 9.12
CA ARG A 154 -1.77 14.92 8.79
C ARG A 154 -0.96 15.11 7.51
N CYS A 155 0.01 14.21 7.25
CA CYS A 155 0.76 14.18 6.00
C CYS A 155 -0.10 14.05 4.74
N ALA A 156 -1.29 13.44 4.83
CA ALA A 156 -2.18 13.27 3.68
C ALA A 156 -2.68 14.62 3.14
N GLY A 157 -2.63 15.70 3.92
CA GLY A 157 -2.89 17.07 3.42
C GLY A 157 -1.86 17.56 2.39
N ARG A 158 -0.72 16.87 2.25
CA ARG A 158 0.30 17.11 1.21
C ARG A 158 0.17 16.18 0.01
N PHE A 159 -0.76 15.21 0.05
CA PHE A 159 -0.98 14.30 -1.05
C PHE A 159 -1.50 15.06 -2.29
N SER A 160 -0.84 14.85 -3.43
CA SER A 160 -1.15 15.50 -4.70
C SER A 160 -1.42 14.50 -5.83
N GLY A 161 -1.62 13.22 -5.49
CA GLY A 161 -2.01 12.19 -6.45
C GLY A 161 -3.46 12.33 -6.92
N ARG A 162 -3.90 11.36 -7.73
CA ARG A 162 -5.19 11.41 -8.44
C ARG A 162 -6.37 11.04 -7.57
N HIS A 163 -6.19 10.12 -6.62
CA HIS A 163 -7.30 9.60 -5.81
C HIS A 163 -6.89 9.40 -4.35
N HIS A 164 -7.72 9.89 -3.42
CA HIS A 164 -7.56 9.65 -1.99
C HIS A 164 -8.79 8.94 -1.44
N PHE A 165 -8.57 7.82 -0.76
CA PHE A 165 -9.61 7.07 -0.08
C PHE A 165 -9.31 6.94 1.41
N VAL A 166 -10.37 6.79 2.20
CA VAL A 166 -10.30 6.22 3.55
C VAL A 166 -10.92 4.83 3.55
N ALA A 167 -10.20 3.88 4.13
CA ALA A 167 -10.67 2.54 4.42
C ALA A 167 -10.73 2.30 5.92
N GLY A 168 -11.41 1.24 6.34
CA GLY A 168 -11.53 0.90 7.75
C GLY A 168 -12.80 1.45 8.38
N ARG A 169 -13.94 1.03 7.84
CA ARG A 169 -15.29 1.29 8.36
C ARG A 169 -15.56 0.51 9.65
N PHE A 170 -14.73 0.74 10.66
CA PHE A 170 -14.84 0.13 11.99
C PHE A 170 -14.59 1.13 13.12
N VAL A 171 -14.31 2.42 12.81
CA VAL A 171 -14.10 3.46 13.82
C VAL A 171 -15.43 3.76 14.53
N PRO A 172 -15.56 3.51 15.84
CA PRO A 172 -16.78 3.76 16.60
C PRO A 172 -17.10 5.26 16.75
N ASP A 173 -18.38 5.61 16.93
CA ASP A 173 -18.83 7.01 16.97
C ASP A 173 -18.34 7.80 18.19
N ASP A 174 -18.09 7.13 19.32
CA ASP A 174 -17.45 7.73 20.50
C ASP A 174 -15.98 8.09 20.21
N VAL A 175 -15.23 7.22 19.53
CA VAL A 175 -13.86 7.51 19.07
C VAL A 175 -13.85 8.66 18.07
N ARG A 176 -14.77 8.68 17.10
CA ARG A 176 -14.88 9.79 16.13
C ARG A 176 -15.10 11.12 16.84
N ARG A 177 -16.03 11.17 17.81
CA ARG A 177 -16.31 12.38 18.58
C ARG A 177 -15.14 12.78 19.48
N LYS A 178 -14.54 11.83 20.19
CA LYS A 178 -13.41 12.07 21.11
C LYS A 178 -12.22 12.71 20.41
N PHE A 179 -11.90 12.26 19.19
CA PHE A 179 -10.77 12.77 18.41
C PHE A 179 -11.19 13.77 17.32
N ALA A 180 -12.45 14.24 17.34
CA ALA A 180 -13.00 15.18 16.35
C ALA A 180 -12.75 14.76 14.88
N LEU A 181 -12.81 13.45 14.59
CA LEU A 181 -12.54 12.90 13.27
C LEU A 181 -13.70 13.23 12.32
N ARG A 182 -13.40 13.98 11.26
CA ARG A 182 -14.35 14.29 10.17
C ARG A 182 -14.22 13.24 9.06
N LEU A 183 -14.73 12.04 9.33
CA LEU A 183 -14.72 10.95 8.34
C LEU A 183 -15.89 11.11 7.36
N PRO A 184 -15.71 10.84 6.05
CA PRO A 184 -16.80 10.81 5.09
C PRO A 184 -17.79 9.67 5.40
N GLY A 185 -19.02 9.82 4.91
CA GLY A 185 -20.01 8.75 4.94
C GLY A 185 -19.61 7.63 3.98
N TYR A 186 -19.75 6.38 4.42
CA TYR A 186 -19.59 5.22 3.55
C TYR A 186 -20.93 4.90 2.86
N THR A 187 -20.90 4.68 1.54
CA THR A 187 -22.09 4.36 0.75
C THR A 187 -22.51 2.91 0.96
N GLY A 188 -23.79 2.66 1.25
CA GLY A 188 -24.34 1.30 1.39
C GLY A 188 -23.51 0.42 2.34
N THR A 189 -22.96 -0.68 1.81
CA THR A 189 -22.08 -1.64 2.51
C THR A 189 -20.60 -1.46 2.16
N ASP A 190 -20.23 -0.39 1.47
CA ASP A 190 -18.83 -0.16 1.08
C ASP A 190 -17.92 -0.02 2.31
N CYS A 191 -16.71 -0.57 2.19
CA CYS A 191 -15.66 -0.53 3.21
C CYS A 191 -14.63 0.58 2.96
N VAL A 192 -14.83 1.38 1.90
CA VAL A 192 -14.00 2.51 1.49
C VAL A 192 -14.87 3.72 1.15
N ALA A 193 -14.33 4.92 1.31
CA ALA A 193 -14.96 6.17 0.91
C ALA A 193 -13.92 7.11 0.29
N ALA A 194 -14.30 7.88 -0.74
CA ALA A 194 -13.44 8.89 -1.34
C ALA A 194 -13.36 10.14 -0.44
N LEU A 195 -12.22 10.82 -0.47
CA LEU A 195 -11.94 12.06 0.25
C LEU A 195 -11.80 13.26 -0.70
#